data_AF-A0A1Y4R6H9-F1
#
_entry.id   AF-A0A1Y4R6H9-F1
#
_cell.length_a   1.000
_cell.length_b   1.000
_cell.length_c   1.000
_cell.angle_alpha   90.00
_cell.angle_beta   90.00
_cell.angle_gamma   90.00
#
_symmetry.space_group_name_H-M   'P 1'
#
loop_
_entity.id
_entity.type
_entity.pdbx_description
1 polymer ?
#
loop_
_entity_poly.entity_id
_entity_poly.type
_entity_poly.pdbx_seq_one_letter_code
_entity_poly.pdbx_strand_id
1 'polypeptide(L)' 'MDSKLNVNDFPTSNGISKIPTDLLTKMIKIYNDSIDEEFENRTLEKYKLIKEGKIKTHTEEEFFTILEESGL' A
#
# COMPACT_ATOMS: atom_id res chain seq x y z
N MET A 1 -0.96 -7.97 -0.29
CA MET A 1 0.50 -7.75 -0.26
C MET A 1 0.85 -7.00 1.02
N ASP A 2 1.72 -7.54 1.88
CA ASP A 2 2.26 -6.76 3.02
C ASP A 2 3.38 -5.84 2.50
N SER A 3 2.97 -4.77 1.83
CA SER A 3 3.90 -3.81 1.23
C SER A 3 4.48 -2.83 2.24
N LYS A 4 4.03 -2.83 3.51
CA LYS A 4 4.48 -1.89 4.54
C LYS A 4 5.83 -2.31 5.11
N LEU A 5 6.77 -1.37 5.15
CA LEU A 5 8.08 -1.58 5.75
C LEU A 5 8.01 -1.50 7.28
N ASN A 6 8.80 -2.34 7.92
CA ASN A 6 9.08 -2.36 9.36
C ASN A 6 10.57 -2.07 9.61
N VAL A 7 10.88 -1.50 10.78
CA VAL A 7 12.26 -1.24 11.20
C VAL A 7 13.11 -2.52 11.24
N ASN A 8 12.48 -3.66 11.51
CA ASN A 8 13.12 -4.97 11.55
C ASN A 8 13.48 -5.54 10.17
N ASP A 9 12.98 -4.94 9.09
CA ASP A 9 13.31 -5.36 7.72
C ASP A 9 14.71 -4.89 7.28
N PHE A 10 15.35 -4.03 8.09
CA PHE A 10 16.64 -3.42 7.77
C PHE A 10 17.80 -4.09 8.52
N PRO A 11 18.94 -4.31 7.85
CA PRO A 11 20.07 -5.00 8.43
C PRO A 11 20.70 -4.17 9.56
N THR A 12 20.87 -4.81 10.72
CA THR A 12 21.63 -4.27 11.84
C THR A 12 23.01 -4.91 11.89
N SER A 13 24.02 -4.17 12.38
CA SER A 13 25.35 -4.69 12.65
C SER A 13 25.58 -4.64 14.16
N ASN A 14 25.76 -5.80 14.79
CA ASN A 14 25.88 -5.93 16.26
C ASN A 14 24.68 -5.31 17.02
N GLY A 15 23.47 -5.41 16.47
CA GLY A 15 22.26 -4.81 17.06
C GLY A 15 22.15 -3.28 16.89
N ILE A 16 23.13 -2.64 16.23
CA ILE A 16 23.11 -1.22 15.91
C ILE A 16 22.70 -1.08 14.44
N SER A 17 21.63 -0.32 14.18
CA SER A 17 21.24 0.01 12.83
C SER A 17 22.32 0.85 12.16
N LYS A 18 22.71 0.49 10.93
CA LYS A 18 23.64 1.28 10.11
C LYS A 18 23.04 2.63 9.69
N ILE A 19 21.73 2.76 9.79
CA ILE A 19 20.96 3.98 9.54
C ILE A 19 20.52 4.51 10.91
N PRO A 20 20.72 5.81 11.22
CA PRO A 20 20.17 6.40 12.44
C PRO A 20 18.68 6.06 12.58
N THR A 21 18.27 5.54 13.74
CA THR A 21 16.91 5.03 13.95
C THR A 21 15.84 6.07 13.58
N ASP A 22 16.04 7.33 13.96
CA ASP A 22 15.12 8.43 13.63
C ASP A 22 14.96 8.65 12.12
N LEU A 23 16.06 8.49 11.37
CA LEU A 23 16.04 8.62 9.91
C LEU A 23 15.33 7.43 9.28
N LEU A 24 15.59 6.22 9.77
CA LEU A 24 14.94 5.00 9.30
C LEU A 24 13.43 5.03 9.55
N THR A 25 13.00 5.45 10.74
CA THR A 25 11.58 5.61 11.06
C THR A 25 10.90 6.64 10.16
N LYS A 26 11.56 7.76 9.84
CA LYS A 26 11.01 8.75 8.90
C LYS A 26 10.87 8.19 7.49
N MET A 27 11.86 7.45 7.00
CA MET A 27 11.80 6.82 5.68
C MET A 27 10.68 5.79 5.59
N ILE A 28 10.56 4.92 6.60
CA ILE A 28 9.48 3.92 6.68
C ILE A 28 8.12 4.61 6.70
N LYS A 29 7.97 5.67 7.49
CA LYS A 29 6.72 6.42 7.54
C LYS A 29 6.37 7.01 6.17
N ILE A 30 7.28 7.72 5.53
CA ILE A 30 7.05 8.32 4.20
C ILE A 30 6.63 7.24 3.18
N TYR A 31 7.33 6.11 3.17
CA TYR A 31 7.04 5.01 2.25
C TYR A 31 5.66 4.38 2.53
N ASN A 32 5.35 4.06 3.79
CA ASN A 32 4.06 3.49 4.16
C ASN A 32 2.90 4.45 3.90
N ASP A 33 3.08 5.75 4.20
CA ASP A 33 2.09 6.79 3.90
C ASP A 33 1.87 6.89 2.37
N SER A 34 2.93 6.77 1.56
CA SER A 34 2.82 6.81 0.09
C SER A 34 2.10 5.59 -0.50
N ILE A 35 2.25 4.40 0.11
CA ILE A 35 1.50 3.20 -0.28
C ILE A 35 0.02 3.39 0.01
N ASP A 36 -0.31 3.91 1.19
CA ASP A 36 -1.70 4.13 1.58
C ASP A 36 -2.36 5.14 0.62
N GLU A 37 -1.67 6.23 0.26
CA GLU A 37 -2.14 7.22 -0.72
C GLU A 37 -2.32 6.61 -2.14
N GLU A 38 -1.37 5.80 -2.60
CA GLU A 38 -1.47 5.12 -3.91
C GLU A 38 -2.67 4.15 -3.93
N PHE A 39 -2.84 3.36 -2.87
CA PHE A 39 -3.95 2.44 -2.72
C PHE A 39 -5.30 3.17 -2.72
N GLU A 40 -5.43 4.26 -1.96
CA GLU A 40 -6.64 5.09 -1.94
C GLU A 40 -6.96 5.67 -3.32
N ASN A 41 -5.96 6.22 -4.01
CA ASN A 41 -6.14 6.80 -5.34
C ASN A 41 -6.60 5.76 -6.38
N ARG A 42 -5.97 4.59 -6.40
CA ARG A 42 -6.32 3.50 -7.31
C ARG A 42 -7.70 2.92 -6.98
N THR A 43 -8.05 2.79 -5.71
CA THR A 43 -9.39 2.38 -5.25
C THR A 43 -10.45 3.38 -5.71
N LEU A 44 -10.19 4.68 -5.56
CA LEU A 44 -11.09 5.74 -6.00
C LEU A 44 -11.28 5.75 -7.53
N GLU A 45 -10.22 5.51 -8.30
CA GLU A 45 -10.31 5.39 -9.76
C GLU A 45 -11.23 4.22 -10.17
N LYS A 46 -11.06 3.04 -9.55
CA LYS A 46 -11.91 1.88 -9.84
C LYS A 46 -13.36 2.13 -9.46
N TYR A 47 -13.60 2.74 -8.31
CA TYR A 47 -14.94 3.18 -7.91
C TYR A 47 -15.58 4.11 -8.95
N LYS A 48 -14.82 5.07 -9.50
CA LYS A 48 -15.31 5.95 -10.59
C LYS A 48 -15.69 5.15 -11.82
N LEU A 49 -14.87 4.19 -12.25
CA LEU A 49 -15.18 3.34 -13.42
C LEU A 49 -16.45 2.50 -13.22
N ILE A 50 -16.67 2.00 -12.00
CA ILE A 50 -17.91 1.28 -11.63
C ILE A 50 -19.11 2.22 -11.70
N LYS A 51 -18.99 3.41 -11.12
CA LYS A 51 -20.03 4.44 -11.14
C LYS A 51 -20.38 4.90 -12.56
N GLU A 52 -19.39 4.95 -13.44
CA GLU A 52 -19.56 5.26 -14.87
C GLU A 52 -20.11 4.06 -15.69
N GLY A 53 -20.29 2.90 -15.07
CA GLY A 53 -20.79 1.68 -15.72
C GLY A 53 -19.79 1.02 -16.66
N LYS A 54 -18.51 1.41 -16.60
CA LYS A 54 -17.42 0.83 -17.42
C LYS A 54 -16.98 -0.53 -16.91
N ILE A 55 -17.19 -0.79 -15.61
CA ILE A 55 -16.91 -2.07 -14.94
C ILE A 55 -18.14 -2.42 -14.09
N LYS A 56 -18.45 -3.71 -13.98
CA LYS A 56 -19.56 -4.20 -13.14
C LYS A 56 -19.01 -4.82 -11.86
N THR A 57 -19.70 -4.54 -10.75
CA THR A 57 -19.58 -5.29 -9.49
C THR A 57 -20.98 -5.34 -8.90
N HIS A 58 -21.34 -6.51 -8.40
CA HIS A 58 -22.61 -6.83 -7.78
C HIS A 58 -22.45 -7.07 -6.28
N THR A 59 -21.25 -7.41 -5.81
CA THR A 59 -20.92 -7.60 -4.38
C THR A 59 -19.62 -6.89 -3.99
N GLU A 60 -19.40 -6.75 -2.68
CA GLU A 60 -18.15 -6.25 -2.09
C GLU A 60 -16.98 -7.20 -2.38
N GLU A 61 -17.22 -8.51 -2.35
CA GLU A 61 -16.21 -9.52 -2.69
C GLU A 61 -15.74 -9.35 -4.14
N GLU A 62 -16.65 -9.17 -5.09
CA GLU A 62 -16.30 -8.89 -6.50
C GLU A 62 -15.53 -7.58 -6.65
N PHE A 63 -15.82 -6.57 -5.83
CA PHE A 63 -15.06 -5.32 -5.84
C PHE A 63 -13.60 -5.57 -5.44
N PHE A 64 -13.34 -6.27 -4.33
CA PHE A 64 -11.99 -6.59 -3.90
C PHE A 64 -11.27 -7.54 -4.86
N THR A 65 -11.97 -8.51 -5.46
CA THR A 65 -11.38 -9.35 -6.53
C THR A 65 -10.92 -8.51 -7.72
N ILE A 66 -11.73 -7.53 -8.17
CA ILE A 66 -11.34 -6.62 -9.26
C ILE A 66 -10.10 -5.78 -8.88
N LEU A 67 -9.97 -5.39 -7.61
CA LEU A 67 -8.78 -4.71 -7.11
C LEU A 67 -7.55 -5.63 -7.17
N GLU A 68 -7.63 -6.84 -6.61
CA GLU A 68 -6.54 -7.81 -6.58
C GLU A 68 -6.06 -8.22 -7.99
N GLU A 69 -6.99 -8.50 -8.92
CA GLU A 69 -6.67 -8.81 -10.32
C GLU A 69 -5.98 -7.63 -11.03
N SER A 70 -6.21 -6.41 -10.57
CA SER A 70 -5.56 -5.20 -11.07
C SER A 70 -4.22 -4.91 -10.39
N GLY A 71 -3.75 -5.78 -9.49
CA GLY A 71 -2.49 -5.64 -8.75
C GLY A 71 -2.55 -4.62 -7.61
N LEU A 72 -3.68 -4.54 -6.90
CA LEU A 72 -3.86 -3.78 -5.66
C LEU A 72 -3.89 -4.71 -4.44
#